data_AF-A0A419IVP2-F1
#
_entry.id   AF-A0A419IVP2-F1
#
_cell.length_a   1.000
_cell.length_b   1.000
_cell.length_c   1.000
_cell.angle_alpha   90.00
_cell.angle_beta   90.00
_cell.angle_gamma   90.00
#
_symmetry.space_group_name_H-M   'P 1'
#
loop_
_entity.id
_entity.type
_entity.pdbx_description
1 polymer ?
#
loop_
_entity_poly.entity_id
_entity_poly.type
_entity_poly.pdbx_seq_one_letter_code
_entity_poly.pdbx_strand_id
1 'polypeptide(L)' 'MALQKFPGLIDIHVHLREPGAIQKEDFYTGSRAALKGGITFILDMPNNSTPTFSPKALEDKFEL' A
#
# COMPACT_ATOMS: atom_id res chain seq x y z
N MET A 1 -14.84 -28.84 5.44
CA MET A 1 -13.59 -28.29 6.02
C MET A 1 -13.96 -27.22 7.02
N ALA A 2 -13.29 -27.14 8.17
CA ALA A 2 -13.51 -26.08 9.14
C ALA A 2 -12.78 -24.79 8.70
N LEU A 3 -13.39 -23.63 8.92
CA LEU A 3 -12.77 -22.34 8.65
C LEU A 3 -11.79 -22.01 9.77
N GLN A 4 -10.51 -21.83 9.44
CA GLN A 4 -9.49 -21.37 10.38
C GLN A 4 -9.50 -19.84 10.47
N LYS A 5 -9.51 -19.29 11.69
CA LYS A 5 -9.44 -17.85 11.93
C LYS A 5 -8.02 -17.44 12.26
N PHE A 6 -7.56 -16.37 11.62
CA PHE A 6 -6.28 -15.73 11.88
C PHE A 6 -6.51 -14.25 12.21
N PRO A 7 -5.59 -13.58 12.92
CA PRO A 7 -5.56 -12.13 12.94
C PRO A 7 -5.32 -11.58 11.53
N GLY A 8 -5.66 -10.32 11.31
CA GLY A 8 -5.33 -9.64 10.07
C GLY A 8 -3.81 -9.61 9.86
N LEU A 9 -3.38 -9.96 8.64
CA LEU A 9 -1.96 -10.03 8.32
C LEU A 9 -1.40 -8.63 8.04
N ILE A 10 -0.08 -8.49 8.21
CA ILE A 10 0.67 -7.26 7.94
C ILE A 10 1.65 -7.54 6.82
N ASP A 11 1.57 -6.77 5.74
CA ASP A 11 2.58 -6.79 4.67
C ASP A 11 3.51 -5.60 4.82
N ILE A 12 4.77 -5.88 5.12
CA ILE A 12 5.77 -4.84 5.34
C ILE A 12 6.43 -4.35 4.04
N HIS A 13 6.07 -4.92 2.88
CA HIS A 13 6.71 -4.59 1.61
C HIS A 13 5.71 -4.60 0.44
N VAL A 14 5.07 -3.46 0.20
CA VAL A 14 4.15 -3.25 -0.92
C VAL A 14 4.63 -2.10 -1.83
N HIS A 15 4.22 -2.09 -3.09
CA HIS A 15 4.46 -0.99 -4.01
C HIS A 15 3.14 -0.52 -4.65
N LEU A 16 2.55 0.55 -4.11
CA LEU A 16 1.25 1.10 -4.54
C LEU A 16 1.35 2.07 -5.72
N ARG A 17 2.56 2.43 -6.15
CA ARG A 17 2.85 3.20 -7.39
C ARG A 17 2.25 4.60 -7.44
N GLU A 18 1.68 5.07 -6.34
CA GLU A 18 1.12 6.40 -6.16
C GLU A 18 1.97 7.19 -5.14
N PRO A 19 2.53 8.35 -5.50
CA PRO A 19 2.28 9.15 -6.70
C PRO A 19 3.06 8.76 -7.97
N GLY A 20 2.44 9.01 -9.13
CA GLY A 20 3.11 9.16 -10.44
C GLY A 20 3.13 7.95 -11.37
N ALA A 21 2.68 6.76 -10.95
CA ALA A 21 2.52 5.60 -11.84
C ALA A 21 1.17 4.89 -11.62
N ILE A 22 0.10 5.67 -11.42
CA ILE A 22 -1.26 5.18 -11.09
C ILE A 22 -1.88 4.25 -12.14
N GLN A 23 -1.38 4.28 -13.38
CA GLN A 23 -1.78 3.32 -14.41
C GLN A 23 -1.34 1.88 -14.11
N LYS A 24 -0.41 1.69 -13.17
CA LYS A 24 0.06 0.36 -12.73
C LYS A 24 -0.69 -0.11 -11.49
N GLU A 25 -0.85 0.76 -10.50
CA GLU A 25 -1.56 0.53 -9.24
C GLU A 25 -1.78 1.88 -8.53
N ASP A 26 -2.77 1.97 -7.65
CA ASP A 26 -3.02 3.12 -6.78
C ASP A 26 -3.38 2.68 -5.34
N PHE A 27 -3.58 3.64 -4.43
CA PHE A 27 -3.95 3.31 -3.05
C PHE A 27 -5.27 2.54 -2.95
N TYR A 28 -6.24 2.82 -3.82
CA TYR A 28 -7.57 2.23 -3.77
C TYR A 28 -7.57 0.77 -4.27
N THR A 29 -6.99 0.50 -5.43
CA THR A 29 -6.94 -0.84 -6.02
C THR A 29 -6.00 -1.75 -5.24
N GLY A 30 -4.83 -1.25 -4.85
CA GLY A 30 -3.84 -2.02 -4.09
C GLY A 30 -4.32 -2.40 -2.68
N SER A 31 -4.96 -1.47 -1.96
CA SER A 31 -5.52 -1.77 -0.62
C SER A 31 -6.68 -2.78 -0.69
N ARG A 32 -7.52 -2.73 -1.73
CA ARG A 32 -8.57 -3.72 -1.95
C ARG A 32 -8.01 -5.11 -2.26
N ALA A 33 -6.93 -5.19 -3.04
CA ALA A 33 -6.24 -6.45 -3.30
C ALA A 33 -5.63 -7.03 -2.02
N ALA A 34 -4.98 -6.19 -1.19
CA ALA A 34 -4.45 -6.59 0.12
C ALA A 34 -5.55 -7.16 1.03
N LEU A 35 -6.69 -6.46 1.15
CA LEU A 35 -7.81 -6.91 1.96
C LEU A 35 -8.38 -8.25 1.47
N LYS A 36 -8.49 -8.44 0.15
CA LYS A 36 -8.93 -9.70 -0.46
C LYS A 36 -7.98 -10.87 -0.14
N GLY A 37 -6.69 -10.58 0.05
CA GLY A 37 -5.65 -11.53 0.47
C GLY A 37 -5.58 -11.79 1.98
N GLY A 38 -6.41 -11.12 2.79
CA GLY A 38 -6.37 -11.24 4.26
C GLY A 38 -5.35 -10.33 4.94
N ILE A 39 -4.80 -9.36 4.21
CA ILE A 39 -3.87 -8.36 4.73
C ILE A 39 -4.65 -7.11 5.13
N THR A 40 -4.49 -6.69 6.37
CA THR A 40 -5.23 -5.57 6.96
C THR A 40 -4.36 -4.33 7.20
N PHE A 41 -3.04 -4.47 7.03
CA PHE A 41 -2.11 -3.36 7.15
C PHE A 41 -0.97 -3.55 6.14
N ILE A 42 -0.60 -2.49 5.44
CA ILE A 42 0.46 -2.51 4.41
C ILE A 42 1.43 -1.35 4.63
N LEU A 43 2.70 -1.57 4.29
CA LEU A 43 3.72 -0.53 4.21
C LEU A 43 4.14 -0.32 2.75
N ASP A 44 3.73 0.83 2.19
CA ASP A 44 4.12 1.21 0.84
C ASP A 44 5.57 1.68 0.80
N MET A 45 6.34 1.09 -0.12
CA MET A 45 7.74 1.41 -0.31
C MET A 45 7.93 2.79 -0.95
N PRO A 46 9.00 3.52 -0.59
CA PRO A 46 9.17 4.93 -0.98
C PRO A 46 9.59 5.14 -2.45
N ASN A 47 9.64 4.09 -3.28
CA ASN A 47 10.20 4.12 -4.63
C ASN A 47 9.15 4.34 -5.74
N ASN A 48 8.12 5.13 -5.45
CA ASN A 48 7.15 5.59 -6.46
C ASN A 48 7.85 6.51 -7.48
N SER A 49 7.19 6.81 -8.61
CA SER A 49 7.80 7.66 -9.66
C SER A 49 8.23 9.03 -9.12
N THR A 50 7.45 9.55 -8.16
CA THR A 50 7.88 10.63 -7.26
C THR A 50 8.23 9.99 -5.91
N PRO A 51 9.53 9.80 -5.58
CA PRO A 51 9.92 9.01 -4.42
C PRO A 51 9.71 9.75 -3.10
N THR A 52 9.43 9.01 -2.02
CA THR A 52 9.22 9.55 -0.67
C THR A 52 10.54 9.53 0.13
N PHE A 53 11.40 10.52 -0.07
CA PHE A 53 12.75 10.58 0.55
C PHE A 53 12.99 11.77 1.48
N SER A 54 11.96 12.57 1.76
CA SER A 54 12.03 13.73 2.66
C SER A 54 10.73 13.89 3.45
N PRO A 55 10.74 14.61 4.59
CA PRO A 55 9.49 14.92 5.32
C PRO A 55 8.46 15.61 4.44
N LYS A 56 8.88 16.55 3.58
CA LYS A 56 7.98 17.22 2.64
C LYS A 56 7.35 16.24 1.64
N ALA A 57 8.13 15.33 1.08
CA ALA A 57 7.60 14.32 0.17
C ALA A 57 6.65 13.33 0.86
N LEU A 58 6.82 13.10 2.16
CA LEU A 58 5.89 12.32 2.97
C LEU A 58 4.59 13.09 3.24
N GLU A 59 4.68 14.37 3.61
CA GLU A 59 3.53 15.26 3.76
C GLU A 59 2.73 15.35 2.45
N ASP A 60 3.40 15.58 1.33
CA ASP A 60 2.76 15.63 0.00
C ASP A 60 2.01 14.34 -0.33
N LYS A 61 2.51 13.19 0.16
CA LYS A 61 1.88 11.88 -0.04
C LYS A 61 0.67 11.65 0.87
N PHE A 62 0.62 12.27 2.04
CA PHE A 62 -0.55 12.21 2.92
C PHE A 62 -1.73 13.05 2.43
N GLU A 63 -1.47 14.03 1.56
CA GLU A 63 -2.49 14.91 0.96
C GLU A 63 -3.05 14.38 -0.38
N LEU A 64 -2.63 13.18 -0.82
CA LEU A 64 -3.18 12.47 -1.98
C LEU A 64 -4.51 11.80 -1.64
#